data_AF-A0A195EUA6-F1
#
_entry.id   AF-A0A195EUA6-F1
#
_cell.length_a   1.000
_cell.length_b   1.000
_cell.length_c   1.000
_cell.angle_alpha   90.00
_cell.angle_beta   90.00
_cell.angle_gamma   90.00
#
_symmetry.space_group_name_H-M   'P 1'
#
loop_
_entity.id
_entity.type
_entity.pdbx_description
1 polymer ?
#
loop_
_entity_poly.entity_id
_entity_poly.type
_entity_poly.pdbx_seq_one_letter_code
_entity_poly.pdbx_strand_id
1 'polypeptide(L)'
;MSWLKERILNWFQSLILRIIEFREMPKHVAFIMDGNRRYKKTEGHSKGLNKMINALNWCTYLGIVEVTVYIFSIENFKRSKEEVDNLMDLIRQNFKDLLKDKKKLKDDKICFRVIGNLSLIPEDICKLKAEVIIITRENNRMFVNYAIAYTSRDEITHAIKDVSNTCIYFTKVLWPEFSPWNFFCAIFYYPGDVILAYRKIETI
;
A
#
# COMPACT_ATOMS: atom_id res chain seq x y z
N MET A 1 0.82 20.18 -11.39
CA MET A 1 2.26 20.20 -11.77
C MET A 1 2.69 18.76 -11.59
N SER A 2 2.87 18.05 -12.70
CA SER A 2 2.96 16.59 -12.77
C SER A 2 3.55 15.89 -11.54
N TRP A 3 2.81 14.93 -10.96
CA TRP A 3 3.34 14.05 -9.92
C TRP A 3 4.58 13.29 -10.42
N LEU A 4 4.58 12.75 -11.65
CA LEU A 4 5.80 12.23 -12.28
C LEU A 4 6.47 13.30 -13.15
N LYS A 5 7.60 13.85 -12.73
CA LYS A 5 8.37 14.76 -13.60
C LYS A 5 9.05 13.92 -14.68
N GLU A 6 8.73 14.18 -15.94
CA GLU A 6 9.58 13.78 -17.06
C GLU A 6 10.92 14.48 -16.88
N ARG A 7 11.89 13.74 -16.33
CA ARG A 7 13.25 14.23 -16.19
C ARG A 7 14.06 13.47 -17.22
N ILE A 8 14.53 14.21 -18.22
CA ILE A 8 15.47 13.71 -19.22
C ILE A 8 16.71 13.25 -18.48
N LEU A 9 16.97 11.94 -18.48
CA LEU A 9 18.19 11.35 -17.98
C LEU A 9 19.36 11.88 -18.81
N ASN A 10 20.45 12.29 -18.16
CA ASN A 10 21.63 12.69 -18.93
C ASN A 10 22.27 11.46 -19.61
N TRP A 11 23.12 11.70 -20.61
CA TRP A 11 23.69 10.61 -21.42
C TRP A 11 24.38 9.53 -20.58
N PHE A 12 25.05 9.93 -19.50
CA PHE A 12 25.76 9.03 -18.60
C PHE A 12 24.80 8.16 -17.77
N GLN A 13 23.72 8.76 -17.25
CA GLN A 13 22.66 8.03 -16.56
C GLN A 13 21.97 7.04 -17.50
N SER A 14 21.68 7.45 -18.73
CA SER A 14 21.09 6.58 -19.75
C SER A 14 22.03 5.41 -20.11
N LEU A 15 23.34 5.64 -20.19
CA LEU A 15 24.33 4.59 -20.41
C LEU A 15 24.32 3.58 -19.25
N ILE A 16 24.37 4.05 -18.00
CA ILE A 16 24.35 3.18 -16.81
C ILE A 16 23.06 2.36 -16.76
N LEU A 17 21.91 2.98 -17.03
CA LEU A 17 20.62 2.27 -17.00
C LEU A 17 20.59 1.13 -18.02
N ARG A 18 21.06 1.36 -19.24
CA ARG A 18 21.18 0.30 -20.25
C ARG A 18 22.10 -0.83 -19.82
N ILE A 19 23.18 -0.54 -19.08
CA ILE A 19 24.09 -1.56 -18.55
C ILE A 19 23.39 -2.38 -17.45
N ILE A 20 22.62 -1.73 -16.57
CA ILE A 20 21.92 -2.40 -15.45
C ILE A 20 20.74 -3.22 -15.98
N GLU A 21 20.05 -2.78 -17.03
CA GLU A 21 18.95 -3.50 -17.70
C GLU A 21 19.37 -4.87 -18.28
N PHE A 22 20.67 -5.13 -18.48
CA PHE A 22 21.15 -6.48 -18.83
C PHE A 22 20.96 -7.51 -17.70
N ARG A 23 20.57 -7.08 -16.50
CA ARG A 23 20.24 -7.95 -15.37
C ARG A 23 18.73 -7.93 -15.09
N GLU A 24 18.24 -8.98 -14.45
CA GLU A 24 16.86 -9.01 -13.97
C GLU A 24 16.64 -7.91 -12.92
N MET A 25 15.71 -7.00 -13.23
CA MET A 25 15.33 -5.92 -12.32
C MET A 25 14.41 -6.43 -11.21
N PRO A 26 14.55 -5.93 -9.98
CA PRO A 26 13.58 -6.22 -8.93
C PRO A 26 12.19 -5.75 -9.36
N LYS A 27 11.21 -6.65 -9.22
CA LYS A 27 9.81 -6.33 -9.50
C LYS A 27 9.20 -5.43 -8.42
N HIS A 28 9.69 -5.53 -7.19
CA HIS A 28 9.20 -4.78 -6.03
C HIS A 28 10.35 -4.18 -5.23
N VAL A 29 10.21 -2.90 -4.85
CA VAL A 29 11.13 -2.19 -3.96
C VAL A 29 10.38 -1.50 -2.83
N ALA A 30 10.91 -1.55 -1.60
CA ALA A 30 10.37 -0.84 -0.45
C ALA A 30 11.34 0.26 0.03
N PHE A 31 10.80 1.45 0.32
CA PHE A 31 11.55 2.60 0.82
C PHE A 31 11.16 2.95 2.25
N ILE A 32 12.15 3.05 3.13
CA ILE A 32 12.01 3.66 4.46
C ILE A 32 12.61 5.07 4.39
N MET A 33 11.75 6.08 4.43
CA MET A 33 12.14 7.48 4.24
C MET A 33 12.61 8.15 5.55
N ASP A 34 13.68 7.62 6.15
CA ASP A 34 14.26 8.19 7.37
C ASP A 34 15.25 9.34 7.08
N GLY A 35 15.57 10.14 8.11
CA GLY A 35 16.59 11.17 8.06
C GLY A 35 16.08 12.58 7.77
N ASN A 36 14.78 12.75 7.48
CA ASN A 36 14.19 14.06 7.16
C ASN A 36 14.49 15.12 8.23
N ARG A 37 14.33 14.78 9.52
CA ARG A 37 14.63 15.68 10.65
C ARG A 37 16.11 16.05 10.76
N ARG A 38 17.01 15.09 10.46
CA ARG A 38 18.47 15.29 10.47
C ARG A 38 18.93 16.18 9.30
N TYR A 39 18.30 16.03 8.15
CA TYR A 39 18.59 16.83 6.97
C TYR A 39 18.16 18.29 7.13
N LYS A 40 16.91 18.53 7.54
CA LYS A 40 16.42 19.88 7.86
C LYS A 40 15.24 19.81 8.81
N LYS A 41 15.32 20.47 9.98
CA LYS A 41 14.31 20.36 11.05
C LYS A 41 12.89 20.71 10.60
N THR A 42 12.70 21.83 9.89
CA THR A 42 11.37 22.36 9.56
C THR A 42 10.85 21.89 8.18
N GLU A 43 11.70 21.92 7.16
CA GLU A 43 11.31 21.58 5.78
C GLU A 43 11.70 20.16 5.35
N GLY A 44 12.35 19.39 6.23
CA GLY A 44 12.88 18.08 5.88
C GLY A 44 11.82 17.12 5.36
N HIS A 45 10.62 17.15 5.94
CA HIS A 45 9.52 16.28 5.54
C HIS A 45 8.96 16.63 4.15
N SER A 46 8.78 17.91 3.84
CA SER A 46 8.35 18.36 2.50
C SER A 46 9.39 18.01 1.42
N LYS A 47 10.68 18.21 1.73
CA LYS A 47 11.77 17.79 0.83
C LYS A 47 11.84 16.27 0.67
N GLY A 48 11.58 15.52 1.74
CA GLY A 48 11.46 14.06 1.73
C GLY A 48 10.34 13.59 0.80
N LEU A 49 9.16 14.22 0.85
CA LEU A 49 8.05 13.93 -0.06
C LEU A 49 8.44 14.19 -1.53
N ASN A 50 9.08 15.33 -1.82
CA ASN A 50 9.58 15.59 -3.18
C ASN A 50 10.61 14.56 -3.64
N LYS A 51 11.47 14.07 -2.72
CA LYS A 51 12.46 13.05 -3.03
C LYS A 51 11.82 11.68 -3.28
N MET A 52 10.79 11.31 -2.52
CA MET A 52 9.97 10.13 -2.73
C MET A 52 9.40 10.10 -4.15
N ILE A 53 8.79 11.21 -4.56
CA ILE A 53 8.21 11.36 -5.90
C ILE A 53 9.28 11.15 -6.98
N ASN A 54 10.47 11.74 -6.81
CA ASN A 54 11.59 11.50 -7.73
C ASN A 54 12.03 10.03 -7.76
N ALA A 55 12.04 9.33 -6.62
CA ALA A 55 12.38 7.91 -6.57
C ALA A 55 11.34 7.04 -7.30
N LEU A 56 10.05 7.36 -7.18
CA LEU A 56 8.97 6.67 -7.90
C LEU A 56 9.08 6.86 -9.42
N ASN A 57 9.51 8.06 -9.86
CA ASN A 57 9.86 8.30 -11.26
C ASN A 57 10.97 7.35 -11.73
N TRP A 58 12.06 7.23 -10.96
CA TRP A 58 13.16 6.33 -11.31
C TRP A 58 12.72 4.86 -11.37
N CYS A 59 11.88 4.42 -10.43
CA CYS A 59 11.31 3.08 -10.45
C CYS A 59 10.51 2.82 -11.73
N THR A 60 9.75 3.83 -12.18
CA THR A 60 8.99 3.75 -13.44
C THR A 60 9.91 3.61 -14.65
N TYR A 61 11.01 4.37 -14.72
CA TYR A 61 12.01 4.25 -15.80
C TYR A 61 12.72 2.90 -15.79
N LEU A 62 12.96 2.34 -14.61
CA LEU A 62 13.63 1.06 -14.39
C LEU A 62 12.73 -0.16 -14.62
N GLY A 63 11.47 0.03 -15.00
CA GLY A 63 10.52 -1.06 -15.18
C GLY A 63 10.11 -1.77 -13.89
N ILE A 64 10.31 -1.14 -12.72
CA ILE A 64 9.88 -1.67 -11.42
C ILE A 64 8.37 -1.54 -11.34
N VAL A 65 7.67 -2.66 -11.19
CA VAL A 65 6.20 -2.73 -11.27
C VAL A 65 5.51 -2.46 -9.94
N GLU A 66 6.22 -2.58 -8.82
CA GLU A 66 5.65 -2.34 -7.50
C GLU A 66 6.62 -1.58 -6.59
N VAL A 67 6.11 -0.58 -5.88
CA VAL A 67 6.89 0.19 -4.92
C VAL A 67 6.10 0.36 -3.63
N THR A 68 6.74 0.12 -2.49
CA THR A 68 6.15 0.40 -1.17
C THR A 68 6.92 1.53 -0.51
N VAL A 69 6.20 2.48 0.06
CA VAL A 69 6.81 3.62 0.75
C VAL A 69 6.29 3.70 2.17
N TYR A 70 7.22 3.68 3.11
CA TYR A 70 6.94 3.90 4.52
C TYR A 70 6.81 5.40 4.80
N ILE A 71 5.57 5.87 4.90
CA ILE A 71 5.25 7.30 5.04
C ILE A 71 5.13 7.68 6.52
N PHE A 72 4.37 6.92 7.31
CA PHE A 72 4.09 7.26 8.70
C PHE A 72 3.89 6.03 9.57
N SER A 73 4.66 5.94 10.67
CA SER A 73 4.58 4.83 11.63
C SER A 73 3.53 5.08 12.71
N ILE A 74 2.93 4.04 13.27
CA ILE A 74 2.16 4.16 14.53
C ILE A 74 3.03 4.76 15.64
N GLU A 75 4.32 4.40 15.68
CA GLU A 75 5.28 4.96 16.64
C GLU A 75 5.49 6.48 16.48
N ASN A 76 5.15 7.05 15.32
CA ASN A 76 5.31 8.48 15.09
C ASN A 76 4.22 9.32 15.77
N PHE A 77 3.12 8.71 16.21
CA PHE A 77 2.13 9.40 17.07
C PHE A 77 2.69 9.81 18.44
N LYS A 78 3.81 9.22 18.88
CA LYS A 78 4.50 9.58 20.13
C LYS A 78 5.31 10.89 20.02
N ARG A 79 5.40 11.50 18.84
CA ARG A 79 6.10 12.77 18.63
C ARG A 79 5.26 13.95 19.13
N SER A 80 5.80 15.17 19.08
CA SER A 80 5.04 16.36 19.46
C SER A 80 3.80 16.50 18.58
N LYS A 81 2.70 16.98 19.17
CA LYS A 81 1.43 17.18 18.47
C LYS A 81 1.61 18.05 17.21
N GLU A 82 2.38 19.12 17.33
CA GLU A 82 2.72 20.01 16.21
C GLU A 82 3.42 19.25 15.06
N GLU A 83 4.35 18.35 15.36
CA GLU A 83 5.02 17.56 14.32
C GLU A 83 4.06 16.58 13.66
N VAL A 84 3.20 15.92 14.45
CA VAL A 84 2.18 14.99 13.93
C VAL A 84 1.17 15.73 13.04
N ASP A 85 0.68 16.89 13.47
CA ASP A 85 -0.28 17.70 12.71
C ASP A 85 0.33 18.14 11.37
N ASN A 86 1.58 18.61 11.38
CA ASN A 86 2.32 18.96 10.16
C ASN A 86 2.50 17.76 9.21
N LEU A 87 2.75 16.56 9.74
CA LEU A 87 2.86 15.34 8.93
C LEU A 87 1.51 14.94 8.32
N MET A 88 0.42 15.06 9.08
CA MET A 88 -0.93 14.81 8.58
C MET A 88 -1.32 15.82 7.49
N ASP A 89 -0.94 17.09 7.64
CA ASP A 89 -1.11 18.11 6.60
C ASP A 89 -0.34 17.78 5.32
N LEU A 90 0.90 17.29 5.43
CA LEU A 90 1.67 16.84 4.27
C LEU A 90 1.01 15.64 3.56
N ILE A 91 0.51 14.67 4.31
CA ILE A 91 -0.22 13.52 3.76
C ILE A 91 -1.51 13.98 3.07
N ARG A 92 -2.27 14.86 3.72
CA ARG A 92 -3.49 15.48 3.17
C ARG A 92 -3.20 16.21 1.86
N GLN A 93 -2.14 17.02 1.84
CA GLN A 93 -1.74 17.77 0.67
C GLN A 93 -1.30 16.84 -0.48
N ASN A 94 -0.54 15.78 -0.17
CA ASN A 94 -0.13 14.77 -1.15
C ASN A 94 -1.34 14.10 -1.83
N PHE A 95 -2.36 13.67 -1.07
CA PHE A 95 -3.57 13.11 -1.69
C PHE A 95 -4.35 14.14 -2.51
N LYS A 96 -4.48 15.38 -2.02
CA LYS A 96 -5.12 16.46 -2.80
C LYS A 96 -4.40 16.72 -4.12
N ASP A 97 -3.07 16.71 -4.13
CA ASP A 97 -2.30 16.94 -5.34
C ASP A 97 -2.38 15.77 -6.32
N LEU A 98 -2.45 14.53 -5.83
CA LEU A 98 -2.77 13.35 -6.64
C LEU A 98 -4.13 13.47 -7.34
N LEU A 99 -5.16 13.93 -6.61
CA LEU A 99 -6.50 14.12 -7.17
C LEU A 99 -6.57 15.25 -8.21
N LYS A 100 -5.80 16.34 -8.01
CA LYS A 100 -5.69 17.42 -9.02
C LYS A 100 -5.09 16.90 -10.33
N ASP A 101 -4.10 16.01 -10.23
CA ASP A 101 -3.39 15.44 -11.39
C ASP A 101 -4.02 14.10 -11.87
N LYS A 102 -5.31 13.84 -11.57
CA LYS A 102 -6.03 12.58 -11.88
C LYS A 102 -5.89 12.07 -13.32
N LYS A 103 -5.92 12.97 -14.31
CA LYS A 103 -5.76 12.60 -15.74
C LYS A 103 -4.42 11.92 -15.95
N LYS A 104 -3.37 12.48 -15.33
CA LYS A 104 -2.01 12.01 -15.50
C LYS A 104 -1.74 10.70 -14.78
N LEU A 105 -2.34 10.49 -13.61
CA LEU A 105 -2.30 9.19 -12.93
C LEU A 105 -2.89 8.06 -13.79
N LYS A 106 -3.93 8.38 -14.57
CA LYS A 106 -4.54 7.45 -15.54
C LYS A 106 -3.64 7.23 -16.75
N ASP A 107 -3.03 8.29 -17.30
CA ASP A 107 -2.10 8.19 -18.43
C ASP A 107 -0.86 7.36 -18.07
N ASP A 108 -0.30 7.59 -16.88
CA ASP A 108 0.83 6.84 -16.34
C ASP A 108 0.43 5.44 -15.85
N LYS A 109 -0.88 5.12 -15.81
CA LYS A 109 -1.44 3.84 -15.34
C LYS A 109 -0.87 3.40 -14.00
N ILE A 110 -0.81 4.31 -13.03
CA ILE A 110 -0.32 4.05 -11.67
C ILE A 110 -1.49 3.70 -10.76
N CYS A 111 -1.42 2.57 -10.08
CA CYS A 111 -2.40 2.11 -9.09
C CYS A 111 -1.92 2.42 -7.68
N PHE A 112 -2.68 3.20 -6.91
CA PHE A 112 -2.35 3.47 -5.50
C PHE A 112 -3.09 2.52 -4.57
N ARG A 113 -2.36 2.03 -3.57
CA ARG A 113 -2.88 1.26 -2.45
C ARG A 113 -2.37 1.87 -1.15
N VAL A 114 -3.12 1.70 -0.07
CA VAL A 114 -2.70 2.16 1.26
C VAL A 114 -2.83 1.02 2.24
N ILE A 115 -1.78 0.79 3.01
CA ILE A 115 -1.69 -0.23 4.06
C ILE A 115 -1.41 0.43 5.41
N GLY A 116 -1.91 -0.16 6.48
CA GLY A 116 -1.75 0.32 7.86
C GLY A 116 -3.07 0.54 8.59
N ASN A 117 -2.98 1.00 9.84
CA ASN A 117 -4.13 1.13 10.72
C ASN A 117 -4.84 2.48 10.49
N LEU A 118 -5.82 2.45 9.58
CA LEU A 118 -6.56 3.63 9.15
C LEU A 118 -7.49 4.21 10.22
N SER A 119 -7.80 3.47 11.30
CA SER A 119 -8.58 3.98 12.42
C SER A 119 -7.86 5.10 13.19
N LEU A 120 -6.53 5.18 13.05
CA LEU A 120 -5.69 6.20 13.66
C LEU A 120 -5.54 7.46 12.81
N ILE A 121 -6.09 7.45 11.59
CA ILE A 121 -5.93 8.54 10.62
C ILE A 121 -7.21 9.39 10.57
N PRO A 122 -7.10 10.74 10.53
CA PRO A 122 -8.25 11.63 10.41
C PRO A 122 -9.18 11.25 9.25
N GLU A 123 -10.49 11.37 9.48
CA GLU A 123 -11.53 10.94 8.54
C GLU A 123 -11.44 11.66 7.19
N ASP A 124 -11.05 12.92 7.18
CA ASP A 124 -10.90 13.71 5.97
C ASP A 124 -9.76 13.19 5.07
N ILE A 125 -8.65 12.74 5.66
CA ILE A 125 -7.55 12.07 4.95
C ILE A 125 -8.03 10.71 4.42
N CYS A 126 -8.80 9.96 5.22
CA CYS A 126 -9.39 8.69 4.80
C CYS A 126 -10.31 8.83 3.58
N LYS A 127 -11.10 9.92 3.50
CA LYS A 127 -11.94 10.25 2.33
C LYS A 127 -11.10 10.54 1.09
N LEU A 128 -10.10 11.42 1.20
CA LEU A 128 -9.19 11.76 0.09
C LEU A 128 -8.45 10.52 -0.44
N LYS A 129 -7.93 9.70 0.47
CA LYS A 129 -7.29 8.42 0.16
C LYS A 129 -8.22 7.48 -0.61
N ALA A 130 -9.47 7.32 -0.15
CA ALA A 130 -10.44 6.44 -0.79
C ALA A 130 -10.73 6.88 -2.24
N GLU A 131 -10.86 8.20 -2.46
CA GLU A 131 -11.03 8.74 -3.81
C GLU A 131 -9.84 8.40 -4.72
N VAL A 132 -8.60 8.59 -4.23
CA VAL A 132 -7.37 8.24 -4.99
C VAL A 132 -7.32 6.76 -5.34
N ILE A 133 -7.65 5.87 -4.39
CA ILE A 133 -7.70 4.43 -4.64
C ILE A 133 -8.74 4.10 -5.71
N ILE A 134 -9.94 4.66 -5.62
CA ILE A 134 -11.03 4.39 -6.57
C ILE A 134 -10.65 4.81 -7.99
N ILE A 135 -10.11 6.02 -8.17
CA ILE A 135 -9.75 6.53 -9.51
C ILE A 135 -8.59 5.77 -10.15
N THR A 136 -7.75 5.10 -9.33
CA THR A 136 -6.55 4.40 -9.80
C THR A 136 -6.66 2.87 -9.74
N ARG A 137 -7.80 2.31 -9.31
CA ARG A 137 -7.97 0.86 -9.10
C ARG A 137 -7.81 0.01 -10.38
N GLU A 138 -8.13 0.57 -11.54
CA GLU A 138 -8.09 -0.12 -12.85
C GLU A 138 -6.73 0.02 -13.55
N ASN A 139 -5.81 0.77 -12.94
CA ASN A 139 -4.47 0.96 -13.46
C ASN A 139 -3.57 -0.25 -13.18
N ASN A 140 -2.65 -0.55 -14.08
CA ASN A 140 -1.88 -1.81 -14.02
C ASN A 140 -0.40 -1.71 -14.42
N ARG A 141 0.14 -0.50 -14.64
CA ARG A 141 1.56 -0.33 -15.02
C ARG A 141 2.49 -0.35 -13.82
N MET A 142 2.12 0.35 -12.75
CA MET A 142 2.90 0.39 -11.51
C MET A 142 1.98 0.46 -10.30
N PHE A 143 2.27 -0.34 -9.29
CA PHE A 143 1.57 -0.35 -8.00
C PHE A 143 2.38 0.44 -6.98
N VAL A 144 1.75 1.39 -6.31
CA VAL A 144 2.37 2.20 -5.25
C VAL A 144 1.62 1.98 -3.95
N ASN A 145 2.27 1.31 -3.01
CA ASN A 145 1.73 1.01 -1.68
C ASN A 145 2.23 2.06 -0.68
N TYR A 146 1.32 2.85 -0.14
CA TYR A 146 1.62 3.79 0.94
C TYR A 146 1.37 3.15 2.30
N ALA A 147 2.42 3.00 3.11
CA ALA A 147 2.30 2.54 4.48
C ALA A 147 2.10 3.75 5.41
N ILE A 148 0.87 3.93 5.91
CA ILE A 148 0.44 5.08 6.71
C ILE A 148 -0.19 4.56 8.01
N ALA A 149 0.22 5.12 9.16
CA ALA A 149 -0.08 4.54 10.48
C ALA A 149 0.20 3.04 10.51
N TYR A 150 1.37 2.66 9.99
CA TYR A 150 1.75 1.27 9.79
C TYR A 150 2.83 0.84 10.78
N THR A 151 2.74 -0.38 11.31
CA THR A 151 3.89 -1.11 11.85
C THR A 151 3.73 -2.59 11.50
N SER A 152 4.84 -3.30 11.27
CA SER A 152 4.77 -4.73 10.94
C SER A 152 4.14 -5.55 12.07
N ARG A 153 4.41 -5.20 13.33
CA ARG A 153 3.80 -5.87 14.49
C ARG A 153 2.28 -5.67 14.51
N ASP A 154 1.81 -4.46 14.27
CA ASP A 154 0.37 -4.18 14.22
C ASP A 154 -0.31 -4.88 13.04
N GLU A 155 0.33 -4.89 11.85
CA GLU A 155 -0.18 -5.62 10.68
C GLU A 155 -0.26 -7.13 10.95
N ILE A 156 0.79 -7.75 11.49
CA ILE A 156 0.78 -9.18 11.84
C ILE A 156 -0.29 -9.46 12.89
N THR A 157 -0.44 -8.58 13.88
CA THR A 157 -1.45 -8.74 14.93
C THR A 157 -2.86 -8.65 14.37
N HIS A 158 -3.13 -7.69 13.48
CA HIS A 158 -4.42 -7.58 12.80
C HIS A 158 -4.67 -8.78 11.89
N ALA A 159 -3.69 -9.21 11.10
CA ALA A 159 -3.82 -10.40 10.26
C ALA A 159 -4.14 -11.66 11.08
N ILE A 160 -3.47 -11.85 12.23
CA ILE A 160 -3.78 -12.97 13.14
C ILE A 160 -5.17 -12.81 13.74
N LYS A 161 -5.58 -11.59 14.13
CA LYS A 161 -6.93 -11.34 14.65
C LYS A 161 -8.00 -11.62 13.61
N ASP A 162 -7.82 -11.17 12.39
CA ASP A 162 -8.74 -11.38 11.27
C ASP A 162 -8.85 -12.88 10.94
N VAL A 163 -7.72 -13.60 10.93
CA VAL A 163 -7.70 -15.06 10.78
C VAL A 163 -8.33 -15.76 12.00
N SER A 164 -8.14 -15.24 13.23
CA SER A 164 -8.74 -15.82 14.43
C SER A 164 -10.24 -15.56 14.54
N ASN A 165 -10.72 -14.45 13.97
CA ASN A 165 -12.14 -14.14 13.79
C ASN A 165 -12.74 -14.94 12.62
N THR A 166 -11.90 -15.56 11.79
CA THR A 166 -12.32 -16.47 10.73
C THR A 166 -12.41 -17.90 11.29
N CYS A 167 -13.61 -18.47 11.28
CA CYS A 167 -13.79 -19.87 11.66
C CYS A 167 -13.61 -20.79 10.45
N ILE A 168 -12.70 -21.77 10.53
CA ILE A 168 -12.55 -22.82 9.52
C ILE A 168 -13.46 -23.99 9.90
N TYR A 169 -14.53 -24.19 9.15
CA TYR A 169 -15.46 -25.31 9.36
C TYR A 169 -15.12 -26.49 8.44
N PHE A 170 -14.70 -27.61 9.03
CA PHE A 170 -14.47 -28.86 8.33
C PHE A 170 -15.75 -29.70 8.33
N THR A 171 -16.46 -29.72 7.21
CA THR A 171 -17.58 -30.65 7.01
C THR A 171 -17.08 -32.01 6.53
N LYS A 172 -17.61 -33.11 7.09
CA LYS A 172 -17.31 -34.47 6.65
C LYS A 172 -18.18 -34.85 5.44
N VAL A 173 -18.09 -34.08 4.36
CA VAL A 173 -18.86 -34.30 3.14
C VAL A 173 -17.90 -34.26 1.94
N LEU A 174 -18.04 -35.21 1.03
CA LEU A 174 -17.26 -35.28 -0.20
C LEU A 174 -17.81 -34.27 -1.22
N TRP A 175 -16.94 -33.64 -2.00
CA TRP A 175 -17.38 -32.95 -3.22
C TRP A 175 -17.70 -34.04 -4.27
N PRO A 176 -18.95 -34.21 -4.80
CA PRO A 176 -20.02 -33.22 -5.05
C PRO A 176 -21.31 -33.36 -4.20
N GLU A 177 -21.27 -34.11 -3.09
CA GLU A 177 -22.42 -34.31 -2.18
C GLU A 177 -22.70 -33.09 -1.28
N PHE A 178 -21.86 -32.07 -1.37
CA PHE A 178 -22.02 -30.81 -0.64
C PHE A 178 -23.35 -30.14 -1.02
N SER A 179 -24.26 -30.03 -0.06
CA SER A 179 -25.55 -29.39 -0.24
C SER A 179 -25.54 -27.96 0.35
N PRO A 180 -26.45 -27.07 -0.11
CA PRO A 180 -26.66 -25.77 0.52
C PRO A 180 -26.95 -25.86 2.03
N TRP A 181 -27.51 -26.98 2.52
CA TRP A 181 -27.74 -27.20 3.95
C TRP A 181 -26.44 -27.30 4.75
N ASN A 182 -25.39 -27.89 4.18
CA ASN A 182 -24.08 -27.96 4.83
C ASN A 182 -23.47 -26.57 5.00
N PHE A 183 -23.70 -25.69 4.02
CA PHE A 183 -23.32 -24.28 4.09
C PHE A 183 -24.10 -23.53 5.17
N PHE A 184 -25.43 -23.66 5.18
CA PHE A 184 -26.27 -22.99 6.19
C PHE A 184 -25.97 -23.46 7.61
N CYS A 185 -25.74 -24.77 7.83
CA CYS A 185 -25.29 -25.26 9.13
C CYS A 185 -23.98 -24.59 9.58
N ALA A 186 -23.00 -24.42 8.70
CA ALA A 186 -21.74 -23.74 9.04
C ALA A 186 -21.97 -22.29 9.52
N ILE A 187 -22.88 -21.57 8.85
CA ILE A 187 -23.27 -20.19 9.22
C ILE A 187 -24.04 -20.15 10.54
N PHE A 188 -24.96 -21.10 10.78
CA PHE A 188 -25.74 -21.16 12.02
C PHE A 188 -24.89 -21.49 13.25
N TYR A 189 -23.87 -22.33 13.11
CA TYR A 189 -22.96 -22.68 14.21
C TYR A 189 -21.98 -21.55 14.56
N TYR A 190 -21.62 -20.68 13.61
CA TYR A 190 -20.71 -19.56 13.83
C TYR A 190 -21.20 -18.30 13.09
N PRO A 191 -21.88 -17.37 13.78
CA PRO A 191 -22.29 -16.10 13.18
C PRO A 191 -21.07 -15.18 13.01
N GLY A 192 -20.34 -15.32 11.90
CA GLY A 192 -19.15 -14.54 11.53
C GLY A 192 -18.68 -14.84 10.11
N ASP A 193 -17.54 -14.28 9.69
CA ASP A 193 -16.96 -14.52 8.37
C ASP A 193 -16.44 -15.97 8.27
N VAL A 194 -17.15 -16.81 7.49
CA VAL A 194 -16.79 -18.23 7.28
C VAL A 194 -16.00 -18.37 5.98
N ILE A 195 -14.72 -18.77 6.08
CA ILE A 195 -13.95 -19.27 4.94
C ILE A 195 -14.06 -20.79 4.93
N LEU A 196 -14.71 -21.34 3.90
CA LEU A 196 -14.83 -22.79 3.70
C LEU A 196 -13.55 -23.35 3.09
N ALA A 197 -12.86 -24.23 3.81
CA ALA A 197 -11.73 -24.99 3.30
C ALA A 197 -12.09 -26.48 3.24
N TYR A 198 -11.97 -27.09 2.06
CA TYR A 198 -12.20 -28.51 1.85
C TYR A 198 -10.89 -29.28 2.07
N ARG A 199 -10.87 -30.24 2.99
CA ARG A 199 -9.75 -31.17 3.15
C ARG A 199 -10.22 -32.58 2.86
N LYS A 200 -9.64 -33.19 1.83
CA LYS A 200 -9.73 -34.63 1.58
C LYS A 200 -9.15 -35.35 2.80
N ILE A 201 -9.98 -36.05 3.58
CA ILE A 201 -9.49 -37.01 4.57
C ILE A 201 -9.12 -38.24 3.77
N GLU A 202 -7.87 -38.33 3.34
CA GLU A 202 -7.30 -39.62 2.99
C GLU A 202 -7.27 -40.43 4.29
N THR A 203 -8.14 -41.44 4.35
CA THR A 203 -8.14 -42.46 5.39
C THR A 203 -7.38 -43.64 4.82
N ILE A 204 -6.49 -44.22 5.63
CA ILE A 204 -5.76 -45.47 5.39
C ILE A 204 -6.72 -46.56 4.93
#